data_AF-A0A8S9ZKL0-F1
#
_entry.id   AF-A0A8S9ZKL0-F1
#
_cell.length_a   1.000
_cell.length_b   1.000
_cell.length_c   1.000
_cell.angle_alpha   90.00
_cell.angle_beta   90.00
_cell.angle_gamma   90.00
#
_symmetry.space_group_name_H-M   'P 1'
#
loop_
_entity.id
_entity.type
_entity.pdbx_description
1 polymer ?
#
loop_
_entity_poly.entity_id
_entity_poly.type
_entity_poly.pdbx_seq_one_letter_code
_entity_poly.pdbx_strand_id
1 'polypeptide(L)'
;MSKNWTFALLKPDAVANPISLGWLLDALNKTGLIIDMGCRLTLTSEEAAQLYSFHKNSFYFNRLITHLCSGPVVAMKLELTEEEQGLYSKGEALKRWRRILGPSKFGKMYLAECGDFDEIKLENFRQLFGLSDSRNFGHGTGSLEELEKEYSIFEKYMKKIEDPYSELFQLDKYIYLVENEEKNEENKEGEVNKKENIKELFRNYNIPIDYITLGIFLWNWCVLGMICIHWQGPLILQQFYLVSVSALITLRVVSLAVFSIGFNMGFVGKASSYGDWNVTIACYVSILVGLAFTLMLLAL
;
A
#
# COMPACT_ATOMS: atom_id res chain seq x y z
N MET A 1 13.77 -3.03 43.92
CA MET A 1 13.96 -3.24 42.47
C MET A 1 13.27 -2.10 41.73
N SER A 2 13.95 -1.45 40.79
CA SER A 2 13.33 -0.43 39.95
C SER A 2 12.27 -1.10 39.08
N LYS A 3 11.02 -0.62 39.12
CA LYS A 3 10.00 -1.07 38.16
C LYS A 3 10.25 -0.31 36.86
N ASN A 4 10.91 -0.99 35.93
CA ASN A 4 11.27 -0.46 34.60
C ASN A 4 10.16 -0.72 33.57
N TRP A 5 8.97 -1.09 34.04
CA TRP A 5 7.85 -1.46 33.19
C TRP A 5 6.54 -0.81 33.69
N THR A 6 5.56 -0.75 32.80
CA THR A 6 4.21 -0.27 33.09
C THR A 6 3.17 -1.08 32.33
N PHE A 7 1.93 -1.06 32.83
CA PHE A 7 0.78 -1.63 32.15
C PHE A 7 0.12 -0.57 31.28
N ALA A 8 -0.23 -0.98 30.07
CA ALA A 8 -0.94 -0.17 29.08
C ALA A 8 -2.12 -0.96 28.55
N LEU A 9 -3.24 -0.28 28.31
CA LEU A 9 -4.41 -0.88 27.68
C LEU A 9 -4.99 0.09 26.66
N LEU A 10 -5.14 -0.35 25.42
CA LEU A 10 -5.87 0.37 24.38
C LEU A 10 -7.34 -0.02 24.42
N LYS A 11 -8.20 1.00 24.38
CA LYS A 11 -9.65 0.84 24.40
C LYS A 11 -10.18 0.46 23.00
N PRO A 12 -11.41 -0.06 22.90
CA PRO A 12 -11.93 -0.56 21.62
C PRO A 12 -11.96 0.49 20.51
N ASP A 13 -12.16 1.77 20.84
CA ASP A 13 -12.10 2.89 19.91
C ASP A 13 -10.71 3.08 19.28
N ALA A 14 -9.64 2.91 20.06
CA ALA A 14 -8.27 2.98 19.56
C ALA A 14 -7.92 1.74 18.72
N VAL A 15 -8.29 0.55 19.20
CA VAL A 15 -8.01 -0.72 18.50
C VAL A 15 -8.73 -0.80 17.15
N ALA A 16 -9.90 -0.17 17.03
CA ALA A 16 -10.63 -0.08 15.77
C ALA A 16 -10.01 0.90 14.75
N ASN A 17 -9.06 1.75 15.16
CA ASN A 17 -8.42 2.75 14.30
C ASN A 17 -6.98 2.35 13.95
N PRO A 18 -6.73 1.71 12.78
CA PRO A 18 -5.42 1.19 12.41
C PRO A 18 -4.34 2.27 12.29
N ILE A 19 -4.70 3.48 11.84
CA ILE A 19 -3.76 4.61 11.70
C ILE A 19 -3.18 4.99 13.07
N SER A 20 -4.04 5.02 14.09
CA SER A 20 -3.62 5.39 15.45
C SER A 20 -2.67 4.37 16.08
N LEU A 21 -2.74 3.10 15.65
CA LEU A 21 -1.87 2.03 16.14
C LEU A 21 -0.45 2.13 15.54
N GLY A 22 -0.34 2.49 14.26
CA GLY A 22 0.96 2.78 13.64
C GLY A 22 1.67 3.93 14.32
N TRP A 23 0.97 5.05 14.54
CA TRP A 23 1.55 6.22 15.23
C TRP A 23 1.95 5.90 16.67
N LEU A 24 1.19 5.04 17.35
CA LEU A 24 1.49 4.61 18.71
C LEU A 24 2.81 3.85 18.78
N LEU A 25 3.06 2.92 17.85
CA LEU A 25 4.32 2.18 17.79
C LEU A 25 5.52 3.12 17.58
N ASP A 26 5.39 4.09 16.69
CA ASP A 26 6.42 5.11 16.48
C ASP A 26 6.67 5.94 17.75
N ALA A 27 5.61 6.31 18.47
CA ALA A 27 5.71 7.07 19.71
C ALA A 27 6.37 6.25 20.84
N LEU A 28 6.07 4.95 20.95
CA LEU A 28 6.72 4.06 21.90
C LEU A 28 8.23 3.97 21.62
N ASN A 29 8.61 3.72 20.36
CA ASN A 29 10.01 3.65 19.95
C ASN A 29 10.77 4.96 20.22
N LYS A 30 10.18 6.12 19.90
CA LYS A 30 10.78 7.45 20.17
C LYS A 30 10.96 7.75 21.65
N THR A 31 10.13 7.14 22.50
CA THR A 31 10.16 7.33 23.96
C THR A 31 10.84 6.18 24.68
N GLY A 32 11.63 5.36 23.98
CA GLY A 32 12.41 4.27 24.58
C GLY A 32 11.56 3.20 25.28
N LEU A 33 10.28 3.07 24.88
CA LEU A 33 9.39 2.03 25.37
C LEU A 33 9.26 0.93 24.34
N ILE A 34 9.38 -0.31 24.78
CA ILE A 34 9.15 -1.52 23.97
C ILE A 34 8.00 -2.32 24.55
N ILE A 35 7.30 -3.05 23.68
CA ILE A 35 6.25 -4.00 24.09
C ILE A 35 6.94 -5.33 24.40
N ASP A 36 7.05 -5.72 25.67
CA ASP A 36 7.60 -7.03 26.08
C ASP A 36 6.54 -8.12 25.97
N MET A 37 5.35 -7.84 26.51
CA MET A 37 4.22 -8.76 26.46
C MET A 37 2.95 -8.04 26.06
N GLY A 38 2.02 -8.76 25.44
CA GLY A 38 0.73 -8.22 25.07
C GLY A 38 -0.32 -9.28 24.78
N CYS A 39 -1.57 -8.84 24.71
CA CYS A 39 -2.68 -9.66 24.25
C CYS A 39 -3.83 -8.79 23.71
N ARG A 40 -4.53 -9.31 22.70
CA ARG A 40 -5.79 -8.76 22.19
C ARG A 40 -6.93 -9.65 22.66
N LEU A 41 -7.91 -9.07 23.36
CA LEU A 41 -9.04 -9.80 23.93
C LEU A 41 -10.30 -8.95 24.02
N THR A 42 -11.45 -9.57 24.22
CA THR A 42 -12.69 -8.87 24.58
C THR A 42 -12.96 -9.11 26.05
N LEU A 43 -13.08 -8.04 26.84
CA LEU A 43 -13.24 -8.15 28.30
C LEU A 43 -14.65 -8.55 28.68
N THR A 44 -14.78 -9.39 29.71
CA THR A 44 -16.08 -9.56 30.38
C THR A 44 -16.39 -8.33 31.24
N SER A 45 -17.67 -8.17 31.61
CA SER A 45 -18.09 -7.07 32.48
C SER A 45 -17.42 -7.14 33.86
N GLU A 46 -17.15 -8.35 34.36
CA GLU A 46 -16.44 -8.58 35.62
C GLU A 46 -14.98 -8.14 35.52
N GLU A 47 -14.26 -8.56 34.47
CA GLU A 47 -12.85 -8.20 34.26
C GLU A 47 -12.68 -6.68 34.10
N ALA A 48 -13.56 -6.05 33.30
CA ALA A 48 -13.56 -4.60 33.14
C ALA A 48 -13.89 -3.88 34.46
N ALA A 49 -14.83 -4.39 35.26
CA ALA A 49 -15.18 -3.82 36.57
C ALA A 49 -14.05 -3.97 37.60
N GLN A 50 -13.30 -5.08 37.56
CA GLN A 50 -12.13 -5.29 38.40
C GLN A 50 -11.02 -4.29 38.08
N LEU A 51 -10.73 -4.09 36.79
CA LEU A 51 -9.73 -3.12 36.34
C LEU A 51 -10.03 -1.70 36.84
N TYR A 52 -11.30 -1.29 36.83
CA TYR A 52 -11.73 0.03 37.26
C TYR A 52 -12.32 0.07 38.67
N SER A 53 -12.01 -0.92 39.53
CA SER A 53 -12.58 -1.05 40.86
C SER A 53 -12.41 0.19 41.75
N PHE A 54 -11.29 0.91 41.63
CA PHE A 54 -11.04 2.19 42.32
C PHE A 54 -12.00 3.32 41.90
N HIS A 55 -12.64 3.20 40.74
CA HIS A 55 -13.58 4.17 40.18
C HIS A 55 -15.04 3.71 40.25
N LYS A 56 -15.36 2.67 41.03
CA LYS A 56 -16.71 2.09 41.13
C LYS A 56 -17.80 3.11 41.48
N ASN A 57 -17.46 4.13 42.27
CA ASN A 57 -18.40 5.16 42.71
C ASN A 57 -18.49 6.38 41.76
N SER A 58 -17.74 6.39 40.67
CA SER A 58 -17.77 7.49 39.69
C SER A 58 -19.01 7.42 38.80
N PHE A 59 -19.61 8.57 38.50
CA PHE A 59 -20.81 8.67 37.65
C PHE A 59 -20.66 8.04 36.25
N TYR A 60 -19.43 7.95 35.73
CA TYR A 60 -19.11 7.41 34.40
C TYR A 60 -18.79 5.90 34.40
N PHE A 61 -18.77 5.24 35.56
CA PHE A 61 -18.31 3.86 35.71
C PHE A 61 -19.05 2.89 34.78
N ASN A 62 -20.38 2.85 34.83
CA ASN A 62 -21.18 1.91 34.02
C ASN A 62 -20.98 2.13 32.51
N ARG A 63 -20.89 3.40 32.07
CA ARG A 63 -20.59 3.73 30.67
C ARG A 63 -19.20 3.28 30.25
N LEU A 64 -18.22 3.39 31.15
CA LEU A 64 -16.85 2.96 30.89
C LEU A 64 -16.77 1.43 30.76
N ILE A 65 -17.42 0.68 31.65
CA ILE A 65 -17.48 -0.78 31.57
C ILE A 65 -18.16 -1.22 30.27
N THR A 66 -19.31 -0.63 29.96
CA THR A 66 -20.04 -0.92 28.71
C THR A 66 -19.15 -0.66 27.48
N HIS A 67 -18.39 0.44 27.50
CA HIS A 67 -17.46 0.77 26.41
C HIS A 67 -16.34 -0.27 26.27
N LEU A 68 -15.71 -0.70 27.38
CA LEU A 68 -14.64 -1.70 27.35
C LEU A 68 -15.10 -3.07 26.86
N CYS A 69 -16.36 -3.44 27.13
CA CYS A 69 -16.96 -4.68 26.67
C CYS A 69 -17.52 -4.60 25.24
N SER A 70 -17.53 -3.42 24.61
CA SER A 70 -18.15 -3.22 23.29
C SER A 70 -17.32 -3.77 22.11
N GLY A 71 -16.06 -4.14 22.35
CA GLY A 71 -15.17 -4.65 21.32
C GLY A 71 -13.82 -5.10 21.88
N PRO A 72 -12.87 -5.47 21.00
CA PRO A 72 -11.55 -5.92 21.42
C PRO A 72 -10.73 -4.78 22.03
N VAL A 73 -10.04 -5.08 23.12
CA VAL A 73 -8.99 -4.27 23.73
C VAL A 73 -7.63 -4.89 23.48
N VAL A 74 -6.58 -4.06 23.55
CA VAL A 74 -5.19 -4.54 23.49
C VAL A 74 -4.51 -4.18 24.81
N ALA A 75 -4.16 -5.19 25.59
CA ALA A 75 -3.40 -5.03 26.83
C ALA A 75 -1.92 -5.29 26.56
N MET A 76 -1.04 -4.46 27.12
CA MET A 76 0.40 -4.51 26.87
C MET A 76 1.17 -4.26 28.17
N LYS A 77 2.29 -4.95 28.30
CA LYS A 77 3.35 -4.67 29.26
C LYS A 77 4.47 -3.94 28.52
N LEU A 78 4.63 -2.67 28.85
CA LEU A 78 5.65 -1.81 28.26
C LEU A 78 6.87 -1.79 29.16
N GLU A 79 8.06 -2.01 28.61
CA GLU A 79 9.33 -1.93 29.33
C GLU A 79 10.24 -0.86 28.71
N LEU A 80 11.14 -0.30 29.51
CA LEU A 80 12.19 0.57 29.00
C LEU A 80 13.21 -0.24 28.19
N THR A 81 13.73 0.34 27.12
CA THR A 81 14.85 -0.24 26.36
C THR A 81 16.09 -0.41 27.23
N GLU A 82 16.94 -1.39 26.92
CA GLU A 82 18.15 -1.70 27.69
C GLU A 82 19.07 -0.48 27.89
N GLU A 83 19.18 0.38 26.87
CA GLU A 83 19.98 1.61 26.91
C GLU A 83 19.50 2.60 27.99
N GLU A 84 18.20 2.57 28.30
CA GLU A 84 17.59 3.45 29.29
C GLU A 84 17.45 2.80 30.68
N GLN A 85 17.64 1.47 30.74
CA GLN A 85 17.63 0.72 31.99
C GLN A 85 18.87 1.07 32.82
N GLY A 86 18.70 1.98 33.77
CA GLY A 86 19.75 2.37 34.74
C GLY A 86 20.01 3.87 34.81
N LEU A 87 19.54 4.66 33.84
CA LEU A 87 19.66 6.12 33.88
C LEU A 87 18.56 6.81 34.71
N TYR A 88 17.40 6.18 34.86
CA TYR A 88 16.19 6.88 35.31
C TYR A 88 15.61 6.37 36.64
N SER A 89 14.83 7.26 37.25
CA SER A 89 14.16 7.06 38.54
C SER A 89 13.10 5.94 38.51
N LYS A 90 12.75 5.43 39.69
CA LYS A 90 11.67 4.44 39.87
C LYS A 90 10.36 4.94 39.20
N GLY A 91 9.77 4.11 38.33
CA GLY A 91 8.48 4.39 37.68
C GLY A 91 8.57 5.26 36.43
N GLU A 92 9.75 5.36 35.81
CA GLU A 92 9.93 6.11 34.57
C GLU A 92 9.06 5.62 33.42
N ALA A 93 8.94 4.29 33.23
CA ALA A 93 8.06 3.70 32.22
C ALA A 93 6.60 4.19 32.36
N LEU A 94 6.10 4.26 33.60
CA LEU A 94 4.75 4.74 33.91
C LEU A 94 4.60 6.23 33.54
N LYS A 95 5.61 7.06 33.83
CA LYS A 95 5.58 8.50 33.48
C LYS A 95 5.56 8.70 31.97
N ARG A 96 6.41 7.97 31.23
CA ARG A 96 6.49 8.05 29.77
C ARG A 96 5.19 7.63 29.11
N TRP A 97 4.62 6.49 29.52
CA TRP A 97 3.33 6.05 29.02
C TRP A 97 2.21 7.06 29.29
N ARG A 98 2.16 7.62 30.51
CA ARG A 98 1.17 8.66 30.85
C ARG A 98 1.37 9.94 30.05
N ARG A 99 2.61 10.28 29.68
CA ARG A 99 2.92 11.43 28.84
C ARG A 99 2.44 11.21 27.40
N ILE A 100 2.70 10.04 26.82
CA ILE A 100 2.18 9.65 25.49
C ILE A 100 0.64 9.74 25.45
N LEU A 101 -0.03 9.23 26.49
CA LEU A 101 -1.49 9.32 26.58
C LEU A 101 -1.97 10.76 26.73
N GLY A 102 -1.34 11.55 27.61
CA GLY A 102 -1.80 12.89 27.97
C GLY A 102 -2.98 12.90 28.96
N PRO A 103 -3.60 14.06 29.19
CA PRO A 103 -4.63 14.23 30.23
C PRO A 103 -5.88 13.40 29.95
N SER A 104 -6.49 12.85 31.00
CA SER A 104 -7.66 11.95 30.89
C SER A 104 -9.00 12.66 30.70
N LYS A 105 -9.07 13.95 31.06
CA LYS A 105 -10.29 14.77 31.01
C LYS A 105 -10.36 15.54 29.72
N PHE A 106 -11.49 15.40 29.01
CA PHE A 106 -11.71 15.98 27.69
C PHE A 106 -11.44 17.49 27.65
N GLY A 107 -11.97 18.26 28.61
CA GLY A 107 -11.70 19.70 28.68
C GLY A 107 -10.22 20.04 28.89
N LYS A 108 -9.47 19.22 29.64
CA LYS A 108 -8.02 19.40 29.81
C LYS A 108 -7.22 18.97 28.57
N MET A 109 -7.77 18.10 27.74
CA MET A 109 -7.13 17.66 26.50
C MET A 109 -7.04 18.80 25.49
N TYR A 110 -8.08 19.62 25.35
CA TYR A 110 -8.05 20.79 24.46
C TYR A 110 -7.14 21.92 24.93
N LEU A 111 -6.96 22.04 26.25
CA LEU A 111 -6.15 23.08 26.87
C LEU A 111 -4.69 22.66 27.09
N ALA A 112 -4.36 21.40 26.83
CA ALA A 112 -2.99 20.93 26.98
C ALA A 112 -2.12 21.50 25.86
N GLU A 113 -1.14 22.32 26.24
CA GLU A 113 -0.01 22.63 25.37
C GLU A 113 0.77 21.33 25.13
N CYS A 114 1.04 20.99 23.87
CA CYS A 114 1.91 19.87 23.53
C CYS A 114 3.26 20.11 24.20
N GLY A 115 3.68 19.21 25.10
CA GLY A 115 4.81 19.47 25.98
C GLY A 115 6.15 19.35 25.25
N ASP A 116 7.05 20.31 25.46
CA ASP A 116 8.43 20.27 25.00
C ASP A 116 9.16 19.04 25.59
N PHE A 117 9.50 18.10 24.71
CA PHE A 117 10.72 17.33 24.81
C PHE A 117 11.59 17.88 23.70
N ASP A 118 12.83 18.24 24.01
CA ASP A 118 13.81 18.78 23.07
C ASP A 118 13.58 18.28 21.62
N GLU A 119 13.22 19.23 20.75
CA GLU A 119 12.97 19.09 19.31
C GLU A 119 11.79 18.21 18.83
N ILE A 120 11.14 17.38 19.66
CA ILE A 120 9.99 16.56 19.24
C ILE A 120 8.71 16.98 19.98
N LYS A 121 7.89 17.78 19.29
CA LYS A 121 6.53 18.12 19.69
C LYS A 121 5.64 16.87 19.59
N LEU A 122 5.70 15.98 20.59
CA LEU A 122 4.82 14.82 20.64
C LEU A 122 3.40 15.30 20.96
N GLU A 123 2.51 15.17 19.98
CA GLU A 123 1.08 15.34 20.19
C GLU A 123 0.56 14.22 21.10
N ASN A 124 -0.28 14.56 22.08
CA ASN A 124 -0.81 13.60 23.04
C ASN A 124 -1.90 12.73 22.36
N PHE A 125 -1.84 11.40 22.49
CA PHE A 125 -2.79 10.51 21.82
C PHE A 125 -4.24 10.75 22.22
N ARG A 126 -4.50 11.12 23.49
CA ARG A 126 -5.85 11.50 23.90
C ARG A 126 -6.34 12.74 23.17
N GLN A 127 -5.48 13.74 22.97
CA GLN A 127 -5.85 14.97 22.27
C GLN A 127 -6.15 14.70 20.79
N LEU A 128 -5.40 13.80 20.16
CA LEU A 128 -5.59 13.44 18.75
C LEU A 128 -6.80 12.53 18.51
N PHE A 129 -6.99 11.51 19.35
CA PHE A 129 -7.93 10.42 19.08
C PHE A 129 -9.05 10.29 20.11
N GLY A 130 -9.00 11.04 21.21
CA GLY A 130 -9.99 10.94 22.28
C GLY A 130 -11.29 11.65 21.92
N LEU A 131 -12.40 10.94 22.07
CA LEU A 131 -13.75 11.41 21.76
C LEU A 131 -14.54 11.89 22.99
N SER A 132 -14.18 11.43 24.19
CA SER A 132 -14.83 11.80 25.46
C SER A 132 -14.00 11.35 26.66
N ASP A 133 -14.37 11.77 27.87
CA ASP A 133 -13.76 11.30 29.13
C ASP A 133 -13.65 9.75 29.24
N SER A 134 -14.66 9.03 28.73
CA SER A 134 -14.69 7.55 28.76
C SER A 134 -14.02 6.91 27.53
N ARG A 135 -14.07 7.58 26.38
CA ARG A 135 -13.49 7.14 25.09
C ARG A 135 -12.28 8.02 24.77
N ASN A 136 -11.19 7.77 25.49
CA ASN A 136 -9.97 8.58 25.46
C ASN A 136 -8.76 7.70 25.12
N PHE A 137 -8.88 6.90 24.06
CA PHE A 137 -7.80 6.12 23.47
C PHE A 137 -7.30 4.94 24.31
N GLY A 138 -6.70 5.21 25.48
CA GLY A 138 -6.06 4.18 26.29
C GLY A 138 -6.09 4.47 27.80
N HIS A 139 -5.70 3.47 28.55
CA HIS A 139 -5.54 3.45 30.00
C HIS A 139 -4.05 3.31 30.35
N GLY A 140 -3.67 4.00 31.41
CA GLY A 140 -2.35 3.90 32.01
C GLY A 140 -2.50 3.99 33.51
N THR A 141 -1.77 3.14 34.21
CA THR A 141 -1.86 2.98 35.66
C THR A 141 -1.59 4.29 36.41
N GLY A 142 -2.35 4.55 37.47
CA GLY A 142 -2.22 5.75 38.31
C GLY A 142 -0.98 5.73 39.21
N SER A 143 -0.67 4.57 39.79
CA SER A 143 0.37 4.38 40.80
C SER A 143 1.08 3.02 40.68
N LEU A 144 2.25 2.86 41.30
CA LEU A 144 2.98 1.58 41.27
C LEU A 144 2.31 0.46 42.07
N GLU A 145 1.36 0.81 42.95
CA GLU A 145 0.54 -0.13 43.74
C GLU A 145 -0.63 -0.67 42.93
N GLU A 146 -1.28 0.19 42.14
CA GLU A 146 -2.30 -0.22 41.17
C GLU A 146 -1.70 -1.12 40.09
N LEU A 147 -0.46 -0.86 39.68
CA LEU A 147 0.19 -1.53 38.55
C LEU A 147 0.13 -3.06 38.61
N GLU A 148 0.51 -3.65 39.75
CA GLU A 148 0.50 -5.12 39.91
C GLU A 148 -0.92 -5.67 39.93
N LYS A 149 -1.85 -4.93 40.56
CA LYS A 149 -3.26 -5.34 40.64
C LYS A 149 -3.88 -5.33 39.25
N GLU A 150 -3.66 -4.26 38.49
CA GLU A 150 -4.15 -4.15 37.11
C GLU A 150 -3.53 -5.24 36.22
N TYR A 151 -2.22 -5.45 36.30
CA TYR A 151 -1.51 -6.43 35.49
C TYR A 151 -1.96 -7.87 35.78
N SER A 152 -2.15 -8.25 37.04
CA SER A 152 -2.54 -9.62 37.45
C SER A 152 -3.88 -10.08 36.84
N ILE A 153 -4.78 -9.16 36.48
CA ILE A 153 -6.04 -9.49 35.79
C ILE A 153 -5.75 -10.11 34.41
N PHE A 154 -4.69 -9.62 33.75
CA PHE A 154 -4.35 -9.97 32.37
C PHE A 154 -3.21 -10.99 32.25
N GLU A 155 -2.48 -11.26 33.34
CA GLU A 155 -1.29 -12.12 33.35
C GLU A 155 -1.53 -13.48 32.65
N LYS A 156 -2.68 -14.11 32.87
CA LYS A 156 -3.08 -15.38 32.22
C LYS A 156 -3.20 -15.31 30.68
N TYR A 157 -3.37 -14.12 30.13
CA TYR A 157 -3.57 -13.88 28.69
C TYR A 157 -2.31 -13.36 28.00
N MET A 158 -1.37 -12.80 28.76
CA MET A 158 -0.17 -12.16 28.22
C MET A 158 0.74 -13.18 27.54
N LYS A 159 1.25 -12.80 26.37
CA LYS A 159 2.27 -13.54 25.62
C LYS A 159 3.38 -12.60 25.23
N LYS A 160 4.59 -13.15 25.06
CA LYS A 160 5.71 -12.41 24.48
C LYS A 160 5.36 -12.03 23.05
N ILE A 161 5.61 -10.77 22.67
CA ILE A 161 5.29 -10.24 21.35
C ILE A 161 6.60 -10.01 20.61
N GLU A 162 6.72 -10.60 19.42
CA GLU A 162 7.86 -10.36 18.53
C GLU A 162 7.49 -9.34 17.45
N ASP A 163 6.27 -9.46 16.92
CA ASP A 163 5.74 -8.51 15.94
C ASP A 163 4.39 -7.92 16.39
N PRO A 164 4.40 -6.70 16.95
CA PRO A 164 3.17 -6.03 17.38
C PRO A 164 2.16 -5.78 16.25
N TYR A 165 2.62 -5.61 15.01
CA TYR A 165 1.75 -5.26 13.87
C TYR A 165 0.78 -6.39 13.54
N SER A 166 1.29 -7.62 13.44
CA SER A 166 0.49 -8.80 13.15
C SER A 166 -0.21 -9.34 14.40
N GLU A 167 0.52 -9.52 15.51
CA GLU A 167 0.05 -10.26 16.69
C GLU A 167 -0.99 -9.49 17.52
N LEU A 168 -0.79 -8.17 17.70
CA LEU A 168 -1.68 -7.34 18.51
C LEU A 168 -2.68 -6.57 17.65
N PHE A 169 -2.22 -5.96 16.56
CA PHE A 169 -3.02 -5.01 15.79
C PHE A 169 -3.70 -5.64 14.57
N GLN A 170 -3.21 -6.79 14.08
CA GLN A 170 -3.72 -7.47 12.89
C GLN A 170 -3.71 -6.53 11.67
N LEU A 171 -2.64 -5.74 11.53
CA LEU A 171 -2.51 -4.71 10.48
C LEU A 171 -2.16 -5.29 9.10
N ASP A 172 -1.68 -6.53 9.02
CA ASP A 172 -1.32 -7.20 7.76
C ASP A 172 -2.46 -7.17 6.74
N LYS A 173 -3.70 -7.34 7.24
CA LYS A 173 -4.91 -7.28 6.41
C LYS A 173 -5.13 -5.88 5.82
N TYR A 174 -4.80 -4.82 6.56
CA TYR A 174 -4.96 -3.44 6.09
C TYR A 174 -3.87 -3.06 5.11
N ILE A 175 -2.61 -3.44 5.37
CA ILE A 175 -1.48 -3.21 4.46
C ILE A 175 -1.77 -3.86 3.10
N TYR A 176 -2.23 -5.12 3.10
CA TYR A 176 -2.64 -5.80 1.87
C TYR A 176 -3.75 -5.07 1.11
N LEU A 177 -4.73 -4.47 1.80
CA LEU A 177 -5.81 -3.74 1.15
C LEU A 177 -5.30 -2.44 0.52
N VAL A 178 -4.48 -1.67 1.23
CA VAL A 178 -3.89 -0.41 0.74
C VAL A 178 -3.00 -0.66 -0.48
N GLU A 179 -2.10 -1.64 -0.42
CA GLU A 179 -1.23 -1.97 -1.56
C GLU A 179 -2.01 -2.38 -2.81
N ASN A 180 -3.16 -3.02 -2.66
CA ASN A 180 -4.02 -3.37 -3.79
C ASN A 180 -4.81 -2.18 -4.31
N GLU A 181 -5.24 -1.25 -3.46
CA GLU A 181 -5.86 0.00 -3.89
C GLU A 181 -4.88 0.88 -4.68
N GLU A 182 -3.66 1.08 -4.18
CA GLU A 182 -2.62 1.85 -4.88
C GLU A 182 -2.29 1.26 -6.26
N LYS A 183 -2.10 -0.07 -6.35
CA LYS A 183 -1.92 -0.75 -7.64
C LYS A 183 -3.09 -0.55 -8.59
N ASN A 184 -4.32 -0.53 -8.07
CA ASN A 184 -5.51 -0.29 -8.90
C ASN A 184 -5.60 1.16 -9.37
N GLU A 185 -5.12 2.12 -8.58
CA GLU A 185 -5.05 3.54 -8.94
C GLU A 185 -3.95 3.81 -9.97
N GLU A 186 -2.73 3.27 -9.79
CA GLU A 186 -1.64 3.36 -10.77
C GLU A 186 -2.06 2.79 -12.13
N ASN A 187 -2.77 1.65 -12.14
CA ASN A 187 -3.30 1.06 -13.36
C ASN A 187 -4.33 1.97 -14.05
N LYS A 188 -5.19 2.64 -13.28
CA LYS A 188 -6.16 3.61 -13.82
C LYS A 188 -5.48 4.87 -14.34
N GLU A 189 -4.54 5.44 -13.60
CA GLU A 189 -3.75 6.60 -14.05
C GLU A 189 -2.93 6.27 -15.30
N GLY A 190 -2.36 5.07 -15.39
CA GLY A 190 -1.70 4.58 -16.59
C GLY A 190 -2.64 4.50 -17.80
N GLU A 191 -3.87 3.99 -17.62
CA GLU A 191 -4.89 3.97 -18.67
C GLU A 191 -5.37 5.37 -19.07
N VAL A 192 -5.55 6.27 -18.11
CA VAL A 192 -5.96 7.67 -18.34
C VAL A 192 -4.86 8.43 -19.06
N ASN A 193 -3.61 8.38 -18.57
CA ASN A 193 -2.45 9.01 -19.22
C ASN A 193 -2.22 8.47 -20.63
N LYS A 194 -2.47 7.18 -20.87
CA LYS A 194 -2.40 6.61 -22.23
C LYS A 194 -3.50 7.18 -23.14
N LYS A 195 -4.74 7.30 -22.64
CA LYS A 195 -5.85 7.90 -23.41
C LYS A 195 -5.65 9.39 -23.66
N GLU A 196 -5.12 10.13 -22.69
CA GLU A 196 -4.83 11.56 -22.81
C GLU A 196 -3.64 11.80 -23.74
N ASN A 197 -2.53 11.08 -23.59
CA ASN A 197 -1.40 11.18 -24.53
C ASN A 197 -1.83 10.88 -25.96
N ILE A 198 -2.67 9.86 -26.19
CA ILE A 198 -3.18 9.58 -27.54
C ILE A 198 -4.01 10.76 -28.06
N LYS A 199 -4.92 11.32 -27.25
CA LYS A 199 -5.73 12.49 -27.64
C LYS A 199 -4.90 13.75 -27.86
N GLU A 200 -3.89 13.96 -27.05
CA GLU A 200 -2.98 15.11 -27.11
C GLU A 200 -2.03 15.03 -28.31
N LEU A 201 -1.61 13.82 -28.69
CA LEU A 201 -0.88 13.54 -29.93
C LEU A 201 -1.72 13.86 -31.18
N PHE A 202 -3.01 13.52 -31.18
CA PHE A 202 -3.95 13.93 -32.22
C PHE A 202 -4.20 15.44 -32.25
N ARG A 203 -4.21 16.10 -31.08
CA ARG A 203 -4.45 17.54 -30.96
C ARG A 203 -3.24 18.38 -31.37
N ASN A 204 -2.02 17.95 -31.01
CA ASN A 204 -0.76 18.63 -31.37
C ASN A 204 -0.43 18.53 -32.85
N TYR A 205 -0.85 17.45 -33.52
CA TYR A 205 -0.76 17.38 -34.98
C TYR A 205 -1.81 18.22 -35.71
N ASN A 206 -2.84 18.72 -35.00
CA ASN A 206 -3.91 19.55 -35.55
C ASN A 206 -4.49 19.00 -36.87
N ILE A 207 -4.63 17.67 -36.93
CA ILE A 207 -5.20 16.98 -38.09
C ILE A 207 -6.67 16.67 -37.76
N PRO A 208 -7.65 17.47 -38.23
CA PRO A 208 -9.06 17.12 -38.12
C PRO A 208 -9.38 16.05 -39.17
N ILE A 209 -8.90 14.81 -38.96
CA ILE A 209 -9.33 13.67 -39.77
C ILE A 209 -10.42 12.94 -38.99
N ASP A 210 -11.66 13.17 -39.40
CA ASP A 210 -12.77 12.32 -39.02
C ASP A 210 -12.65 10.96 -39.73
N TYR A 211 -13.06 9.89 -39.05
CA TYR A 211 -12.99 8.52 -39.59
C TYR A 211 -13.75 8.36 -40.92
N ILE A 212 -14.76 9.21 -41.16
CA ILE A 212 -15.54 9.21 -42.39
C ILE A 212 -14.68 9.75 -43.55
N THR A 213 -14.01 10.90 -43.37
CA THR A 213 -13.07 11.47 -44.35
C THR A 213 -11.90 10.52 -44.62
N LEU A 214 -11.35 9.86 -43.60
CA LEU A 214 -10.30 8.84 -43.78
C LEU A 214 -10.80 7.67 -44.64
N GLY A 215 -12.02 7.18 -44.36
CA GLY A 215 -12.64 6.10 -45.11
C GLY A 215 -12.88 6.47 -46.59
N ILE A 216 -13.34 7.68 -46.86
CA ILE A 216 -13.53 8.19 -48.23
C ILE A 216 -12.19 8.32 -48.94
N PHE A 217 -11.14 8.82 -48.27
CA PHE A 217 -9.82 8.96 -48.86
C PHE A 217 -9.23 7.59 -49.24
N LEU A 218 -9.30 6.61 -48.34
CA LEU A 218 -8.84 5.24 -48.60
C LEU A 218 -9.64 4.57 -49.71
N TRP A 219 -10.95 4.77 -49.73
CA TRP A 219 -11.80 4.27 -50.81
C TRP A 219 -11.39 4.83 -52.18
N ASN A 220 -11.19 6.15 -52.26
CA ASN A 220 -10.74 6.82 -53.48
C ASN A 220 -9.34 6.35 -53.91
N TRP A 221 -8.45 6.08 -52.95
CA TRP A 221 -7.13 5.53 -53.21
C TRP A 221 -7.17 4.11 -53.82
N CYS A 222 -8.02 3.23 -53.28
CA CYS A 222 -8.21 1.88 -53.82
C CYS A 222 -8.85 1.89 -55.22
N VAL A 223 -9.87 2.73 -55.42
CA VAL A 223 -10.53 2.89 -56.73
C VAL A 223 -9.56 3.44 -57.77
N LEU A 224 -8.74 4.43 -57.41
CA LEU A 224 -7.69 4.96 -58.27
C LEU A 224 -6.70 3.86 -58.71
N GLY A 225 -6.34 2.97 -57.79
CA GLY A 225 -5.52 1.81 -58.10
C GLY A 225 -6.11 0.89 -59.16
N MET A 226 -7.39 0.53 -59.03
CA MET A 226 -8.07 -0.33 -60.01
C MET A 226 -8.19 0.35 -61.38
N ILE A 227 -8.49 1.65 -61.42
CA ILE A 227 -8.59 2.42 -62.67
C ILE A 227 -7.22 2.52 -63.35
N CYS A 228 -6.15 2.81 -62.60
CA CYS A 228 -4.78 2.88 -63.13
C CYS A 228 -4.32 1.56 -63.76
N ILE A 229 -4.66 0.42 -63.15
CA ILE A 229 -4.24 -0.90 -63.63
C ILE A 229 -5.07 -1.35 -64.84
N HIS A 230 -6.39 -1.16 -64.82
CA HIS A 230 -7.28 -1.72 -65.84
C HIS A 230 -7.64 -0.75 -66.98
N TRP A 231 -7.52 0.56 -66.81
CA TRP A 231 -7.99 1.58 -67.76
C TRP A 231 -6.88 2.50 -68.28
N GLN A 232 -5.67 1.99 -68.53
CA GLN A 232 -4.52 2.75 -69.10
C GLN A 232 -4.46 4.24 -68.68
N GLY A 233 -4.35 4.48 -67.37
CA GLY A 233 -4.17 5.83 -66.84
C GLY A 233 -2.84 6.46 -67.25
N PRO A 234 -2.65 7.77 -67.05
CA PRO A 234 -1.39 8.45 -67.35
C PRO A 234 -0.21 7.80 -66.59
N LEU A 235 0.90 7.55 -67.30
CA LEU A 235 2.06 6.78 -66.82
C LEU A 235 2.61 7.25 -65.47
N ILE A 236 2.60 8.55 -65.20
CA ILE A 236 3.07 9.13 -63.93
C ILE A 236 2.23 8.65 -62.74
N LEU A 237 0.91 8.55 -62.92
CA LEU A 237 -0.02 8.16 -61.87
C LEU A 237 0.06 6.66 -61.59
N GLN A 238 0.26 5.85 -62.64
CA GLN A 238 0.53 4.43 -62.50
C GLN A 238 1.83 4.18 -61.74
N GLN A 239 2.92 4.87 -62.09
CA GLN A 239 4.21 4.73 -61.42
C GLN A 239 4.15 5.15 -59.95
N PHE A 240 3.50 6.29 -59.65
CA PHE A 240 3.31 6.74 -58.26
C PHE A 240 2.51 5.73 -57.42
N TYR A 241 1.39 5.25 -57.96
CA TYR A 241 0.57 4.24 -57.28
C TYR A 241 1.36 2.95 -57.04
N LEU A 242 2.11 2.46 -58.03
CA LEU A 242 2.90 1.23 -57.89
C LEU A 242 4.02 1.37 -56.84
N VAL A 243 4.74 2.50 -56.84
CA VAL A 243 5.78 2.79 -55.84
C VAL A 243 5.19 2.90 -54.43
N SER A 244 4.06 3.58 -54.28
CA SER A 244 3.39 3.75 -52.98
C SER A 244 2.86 2.43 -52.41
N VAL A 245 2.24 1.57 -53.24
CA VAL A 245 1.76 0.25 -52.82
C VAL A 245 2.93 -0.69 -52.51
N SER A 246 3.98 -0.68 -53.34
CA SER A 246 5.21 -1.44 -53.06
C SER A 246 5.83 -1.00 -51.73
N ALA A 247 5.96 0.30 -51.47
CA ALA A 247 6.48 0.81 -50.21
C ALA A 247 5.63 0.38 -49.00
N LEU A 248 4.30 0.40 -49.12
CA LEU A 248 3.39 -0.04 -48.04
C LEU A 248 3.48 -1.54 -47.77
N ILE A 249 3.58 -2.38 -48.82
CA ILE A 249 3.78 -3.83 -48.69
C ILE A 249 5.14 -4.11 -48.05
N THR A 250 6.20 -3.47 -48.53
CA THR A 250 7.55 -3.59 -47.98
C THR A 250 7.60 -3.20 -46.51
N LEU A 251 6.96 -2.09 -46.12
CA LEU A 251 6.90 -1.67 -44.72
C LEU A 251 6.19 -2.72 -43.83
N ARG A 252 5.10 -3.31 -44.32
CA ARG A 252 4.36 -4.36 -43.61
C ARG A 252 5.17 -5.66 -43.50
N VAL A 253 5.85 -6.06 -44.56
CA VAL A 253 6.72 -7.24 -44.60
C VAL A 253 7.90 -7.08 -43.64
N VAL A 254 8.57 -5.92 -43.64
CA VAL A 254 9.67 -5.60 -42.71
C VAL A 254 9.18 -5.62 -41.26
N SER A 255 8.01 -5.04 -40.98
CA SER A 255 7.43 -5.05 -39.63
C SER A 255 7.13 -6.47 -39.14
N LEU A 256 6.61 -7.34 -40.01
CA LEU A 256 6.32 -8.74 -39.69
C LEU A 256 7.61 -9.55 -39.48
N ALA A 257 8.65 -9.30 -40.28
CA ALA A 257 9.96 -9.93 -40.13
C ALA A 257 10.62 -9.55 -38.81
N VAL A 258 10.60 -8.27 -38.43
CA VAL A 258 11.13 -7.80 -37.15
C VAL A 258 10.39 -8.41 -35.96
N PHE A 259 9.06 -8.54 -36.05
CA PHE A 259 8.25 -9.21 -35.02
C PHE A 259 8.61 -10.70 -34.89
N SER A 260 8.74 -11.41 -36.00
CA SER A 260 9.13 -12.84 -36.02
C SER A 260 10.53 -13.05 -35.45
N ILE A 261 11.51 -12.20 -35.80
CA ILE A 261 12.87 -12.25 -35.27
C ILE A 261 12.85 -12.02 -33.75
N GLY A 262 12.18 -10.97 -33.28
CA GLY A 262 12.09 -10.66 -31.84
C GLY A 262 11.44 -11.78 -31.03
N PHE A 263 10.37 -12.38 -31.55
CA PHE A 263 9.68 -13.50 -30.90
C PHE A 263 10.57 -14.76 -30.82
N ASN A 264 11.19 -15.16 -31.92
CA ASN A 264 12.05 -16.35 -31.94
C ASN A 264 13.34 -16.14 -31.13
N MET A 265 13.90 -14.93 -31.06
CA MET A 265 15.07 -14.62 -30.25
C MET A 265 14.78 -14.73 -28.74
N GLY A 266 13.55 -14.40 -28.31
CA GLY A 266 13.08 -14.64 -26.95
C GLY A 266 12.96 -16.13 -26.60
N PHE A 267 12.51 -16.96 -27.55
CA PHE A 267 12.45 -18.41 -27.38
C PHE A 267 13.84 -19.07 -27.39
N VAL A 268 14.75 -18.62 -28.26
CA VAL A 268 16.15 -19.08 -28.29
C VAL A 268 16.84 -18.76 -26.96
N GLY A 269 16.64 -17.57 -26.40
CA GLY A 269 17.21 -17.19 -25.10
C GLY A 269 16.76 -18.11 -23.96
N LYS A 270 15.47 -18.47 -23.92
CA LYS A 270 14.94 -19.42 -22.93
C LYS A 270 15.41 -20.86 -23.20
N ALA A 271 15.29 -21.36 -24.43
CA ALA A 271 15.65 -22.74 -24.79
C ALA A 271 17.15 -23.02 -24.59
N SER A 272 18.02 -22.04 -24.90
CA SER A 272 19.46 -22.13 -24.64
C SER A 272 19.77 -22.19 -23.14
N SER A 273 18.98 -21.51 -22.29
CA SER A 273 19.16 -21.58 -20.83
C SER A 273 18.73 -22.92 -20.23
N TYR A 274 17.82 -23.65 -20.88
CA TYR A 274 17.36 -24.98 -20.46
C TYR A 274 18.14 -26.14 -21.12
N GLY A 275 19.09 -25.84 -22.01
CA GLY A 275 19.91 -26.84 -22.71
C GLY A 275 19.15 -27.64 -23.79
N ASP A 276 17.99 -27.16 -24.25
CA ASP A 276 17.18 -27.83 -25.27
C ASP A 276 17.66 -27.46 -26.68
N TRP A 277 18.52 -28.31 -27.24
CA TRP A 277 19.11 -28.12 -28.56
C TRP A 277 18.10 -28.26 -29.70
N ASN A 278 17.04 -29.04 -29.55
CA ASN A 278 16.05 -29.26 -30.62
C ASN A 278 15.24 -27.98 -30.87
N VAL A 279 14.78 -27.33 -29.80
CA VAL A 279 14.05 -26.06 -29.90
C VAL A 279 14.96 -24.94 -30.40
N THR A 280 16.22 -24.91 -29.94
CA THR A 280 17.20 -23.91 -30.36
C THR A 280 17.49 -24.00 -31.86
N ILE A 281 17.72 -25.21 -32.39
CA ILE A 281 17.96 -25.43 -33.82
C ILE A 281 16.69 -25.13 -34.63
N ALA A 282 15.51 -25.55 -34.17
CA ALA A 282 14.24 -25.27 -34.85
C ALA A 282 13.97 -23.77 -34.97
N CYS A 283 14.20 -22.98 -33.91
CA CYS A 283 14.07 -21.52 -33.95
C CYS A 283 15.08 -20.87 -34.89
N TYR A 284 16.33 -21.36 -34.93
CA TYR A 284 17.36 -20.84 -35.83
C TYR A 284 17.02 -21.11 -37.31
N VAL A 285 16.57 -22.33 -37.63
CA VAL A 285 16.11 -22.68 -38.98
C VAL A 285 14.88 -21.85 -39.37
N SER A 286 13.93 -21.65 -38.45
CA SER A 286 12.75 -20.79 -38.65
C SER A 286 13.13 -19.34 -38.97
N ILE A 287 14.09 -18.76 -38.23
CA ILE A 287 14.60 -17.41 -38.49
C ILE A 287 15.28 -17.33 -39.87
N LEU A 288 16.12 -18.31 -40.23
CA LEU A 288 16.81 -18.34 -41.51
C LEU A 288 15.84 -18.50 -42.70
N VAL A 289 14.83 -19.36 -42.58
CA VAL A 289 13.79 -19.53 -43.61
C VAL A 289 12.94 -18.27 -43.73
N GLY A 290 12.58 -17.64 -42.60
CA GLY A 290 11.85 -16.37 -42.58
C GLY A 290 12.64 -15.22 -43.23
N LEU A 291 13.94 -15.11 -42.94
CA LEU A 291 14.85 -14.15 -43.57
C LEU A 291 15.01 -14.42 -45.07
N ALA A 292 15.22 -15.68 -45.46
CA ALA A 292 15.35 -16.07 -46.86
C ALA A 292 14.08 -15.79 -47.67
N PHE A 293 12.91 -16.08 -47.11
CA PHE A 293 11.62 -15.77 -47.73
C PHE A 293 11.40 -14.26 -47.86
N THR A 294 11.77 -13.49 -46.82
CA THR A 294 11.70 -12.02 -46.85
C THR A 294 12.64 -11.44 -47.91
N LEU A 295 13.86 -11.96 -48.02
CA LEU A 295 14.83 -11.56 -49.04
C LEU A 295 14.38 -11.96 -50.45
N MET A 296 13.75 -13.13 -50.62
CA MET A 296 13.19 -13.58 -51.89
C MET A 296 12.01 -12.72 -52.33
N LEU A 297 11.13 -12.33 -51.40
CA LEU A 297 10.03 -11.39 -51.67
C LEU A 297 10.51 -9.96 -51.95
N LEU A 298 11.64 -9.54 -51.39
CA LEU A 298 12.29 -8.26 -51.69
C LEU A 298 13.05 -8.26 -53.02
N ALA A 299 13.42 -9.44 -53.53
CA ALA A 299 14.19 -9.62 -54.76
C ALA A 299 13.33 -9.84 -56.01
N LEU A 300 12.02 -10.10 -55.84
CA LEU A 300 11.00 -10.17 -56.90
C LEU A 300 10.36 -8.80 -57.12
#